data_AF-A0AAW6KLD7-F1
#
_entry.id   AF-A0AAW6KLD7-F1
#
_cell.length_a   1.000
_cell.length_b   1.000
_cell.length_c   1.000
_cell.angle_alpha   90.00
_cell.angle_beta   90.00
_cell.angle_gamma   90.00
#
_symmetry.space_group_name_H-M   'P 1'
#
loop_
_entity.id
_entity.type
_entity.pdbx_description
1 polymer ?
#
loop_
_entity_poly.entity_id
_entity_poly.type
_entity_poly.pdbx_seq_one_letter_code
_entity_poly.pdbx_strand_id
1 'polypeptide(L)'
;MTYYIAMKTIDAVIQGLDETKAVIIVSDQYEEISDALLHRLGRGTTKLKGKGGYSDEDTEVIYAVVTRLEVTKLKSIVFNIDHNA
;
A
#
# COMPACT_ATOMS: atom_id res chain seq x y z
N MET A 1 -24.92 -22.71 -7.86
CA MET A 1 -23.49 -22.52 -8.23
C MET A 1 -23.31 -21.68 -9.48
N THR A 2 -24.00 -21.97 -10.59
CA THR A 2 -23.90 -21.23 -11.87
C THR A 2 -24.20 -19.72 -11.76
N TYR A 3 -25.23 -19.34 -11.01
CA TYR A 3 -25.56 -17.91 -10.80
C TYR A 3 -24.46 -17.15 -10.03
N TYR A 4 -23.84 -17.79 -9.04
CA TYR A 4 -22.75 -17.21 -8.26
C TYR A 4 -21.50 -16.98 -9.12
N ILE A 5 -21.16 -17.92 -10.00
CA ILE A 5 -20.02 -17.79 -10.92
C ILE A 5 -20.29 -16.67 -11.93
N ALA A 6 -21.49 -16.60 -12.51
CA ALA A 6 -21.86 -15.54 -13.45
C ALA A 6 -21.80 -14.15 -12.82
N MET A 7 -22.32 -14.01 -11.60
CA MET A 7 -22.24 -12.76 -10.83
C MET A 7 -20.78 -12.33 -10.60
N LYS A 8 -19.93 -13.26 -10.14
CA LYS A 8 -18.50 -12.96 -9.91
C LYS A 8 -17.76 -12.53 -11.17
N THR A 9 -18.08 -13.14 -12.32
CA THR A 9 -17.48 -12.76 -13.61
C THR A 9 -17.94 -11.38 -14.04
N ILE A 10 -19.22 -11.05 -13.84
CA ILE A 10 -19.76 -9.71 -14.11
C ILE A 10 -19.06 -8.67 -13.23
N ASP A 11 -18.93 -8.95 -11.92
CA ASP A 11 -18.23 -8.07 -10.99
C ASP A 11 -16.77 -7.85 -11.42
N ALA A 12 -16.07 -8.91 -11.84
CA ALA A 12 -14.69 -8.82 -12.34
C ALA A 12 -14.53 -8.03 -13.65
N VAL A 13 -15.57 -8.01 -14.51
CA VAL A 13 -15.56 -7.20 -15.74
C VAL A 13 -15.90 -5.74 -15.44
N ILE A 14 -16.85 -5.48 -14.54
CA ILE A 14 -17.32 -4.13 -14.20
C ILE A 14 -16.32 -3.40 -13.30
N GLN A 15 -15.83 -4.05 -12.23
CA GLN A 15 -14.84 -3.46 -11.31
C GLN A 15 -13.40 -3.67 -11.80
N GLY A 16 -13.17 -4.58 -12.74
CA GLY A 16 -11.84 -5.07 -13.07
C GLY A 16 -11.33 -6.11 -12.07
N LEU A 17 -10.33 -6.90 -12.48
CA LEU A 17 -9.61 -7.83 -11.59
C LEU A 17 -8.69 -7.09 -10.59
N ASP A 18 -8.48 -5.79 -10.79
CA ASP A 18 -7.56 -4.94 -10.03
C ASP A 18 -8.26 -4.29 -8.85
N GLU A 19 -8.52 -5.09 -7.82
CA GLU A 19 -8.90 -4.56 -6.52
C GLU A 19 -7.68 -3.83 -5.92
N THR A 20 -7.65 -2.49 -6.09
CA THR A 20 -6.62 -1.63 -5.51
C THR A 20 -6.94 -1.27 -4.07
N LYS A 21 -5.91 -1.23 -3.22
CA LYS A 21 -5.99 -0.82 -1.83
C LYS A 21 -5.11 0.41 -1.61
N ALA A 22 -5.65 1.37 -0.87
CA ALA A 22 -4.86 2.47 -0.31
C ALA A 22 -4.13 1.95 0.94
N VAL A 23 -2.84 2.24 1.03
CA VAL A 23 -1.98 1.87 2.16
C VAL A 23 -1.30 3.13 2.67
N ILE A 24 -1.29 3.28 3.99
CA ILE A 24 -0.54 4.30 4.71
C ILE A 24 0.55 3.58 5.49
N ILE A 25 1.81 3.96 5.29
CA ILE A 25 2.98 3.40 5.95
C ILE A 25 3.53 4.48 6.87
N VAL A 26 3.66 4.17 8.15
CA VAL A 26 4.20 5.06 9.18
C VAL A 26 5.55 4.50 9.60
N SER A 27 6.62 5.24 9.35
CA SER A 27 7.99 4.82 9.70
C SER A 27 8.92 6.03 9.64
N ASP A 28 9.92 6.05 10.51
CA ASP A 28 10.99 7.07 10.46
C ASP A 28 11.89 6.90 9.23
N GLN A 29 11.89 5.71 8.61
CA GLN A 29 12.65 5.39 7.40
C GLN A 29 11.83 5.64 6.11
N TYR A 30 10.93 6.62 6.14
CA TYR A 30 9.97 6.84 5.05
C TYR A 30 10.62 7.13 3.69
N GLU A 31 11.81 7.76 3.65
CA GLU A 31 12.52 8.02 2.40
C GLU A 31 13.02 6.73 1.75
N GLU A 32 13.69 5.88 2.52
CA GLU A 32 14.22 4.61 2.04
C GLU A 32 13.11 3.66 1.60
N ILE A 33 12.02 3.60 2.35
CA ILE A 33 10.84 2.83 1.99
C ILE A 33 10.23 3.37 0.69
N SER A 34 10.06 4.69 0.56
CA SER A 34 9.51 5.32 -0.64
C SER A 34 10.33 4.97 -1.89
N ASP A 35 11.65 5.09 -1.81
CA ASP A 35 12.55 4.73 -2.91
C ASP A 35 12.51 3.22 -3.20
N ALA A 36 12.47 2.38 -2.17
CA ALA A 36 12.37 0.94 -2.37
C ALA A 36 11.05 0.52 -3.05
N LEU A 37 9.93 1.17 -2.72
CA LEU A 37 8.65 0.93 -3.38
C LEU A 37 8.69 1.38 -4.85
N LEU A 38 9.32 2.53 -5.13
CA LEU A 38 9.50 2.99 -6.51
C LEU A 38 10.35 2.01 -7.33
N HIS A 39 11.51 1.60 -6.83
CA HIS A 39 12.45 0.77 -7.59
C HIS A 39 12.08 -0.71 -7.64
N ARG A 40 11.51 -1.29 -6.56
CA ARG A 40 11.25 -2.74 -6.46
C ARG A 40 9.83 -3.14 -6.87
N LEU A 41 8.88 -2.22 -6.74
CA LEU A 41 7.47 -2.42 -7.10
C LEU A 41 7.05 -1.60 -8.33
N GLY A 42 7.82 -0.57 -8.73
CA GLY A 42 7.42 0.31 -9.83
C GLY A 42 6.25 1.22 -9.45
N ARG A 43 6.04 1.46 -8.15
CA ARG A 43 4.89 2.22 -7.63
C ARG A 43 5.35 3.55 -7.07
N GLY A 44 4.76 4.61 -7.61
CA GLY A 44 4.88 5.95 -7.04
C GLY A 44 4.18 6.05 -5.70
N THR A 45 4.71 6.90 -4.84
CA THR A 45 4.25 7.14 -3.49
C THR A 45 4.06 8.64 -3.28
N THR A 46 3.20 9.00 -2.31
CA THR A 46 2.99 10.38 -1.90
C THR A 46 3.41 10.52 -0.44
N LYS A 47 4.26 11.51 -0.13
CA LYS A 47 4.57 11.88 1.26
C LYS A 47 3.43 12.73 1.82
N LEU A 48 2.88 12.32 2.96
CA LEU A 48 1.88 13.08 3.70
C LEU A 48 2.48 13.56 5.01
N LYS A 49 2.23 14.83 5.35
CA LYS A 49 2.58 15.37 6.66
C LYS A 49 1.49 14.98 7.65
N GLY A 50 1.88 14.25 8.68
CA GLY A 50 1.04 13.86 9.81
C GLY A 50 1.60 14.43 11.12
N LYS A 51 0.88 14.18 12.20
CA LYS A 51 1.30 14.53 13.55
C LYS A 51 1.07 13.33 14.46
N GLY A 52 2.07 12.97 15.27
CA GLY A 52 2.00 11.85 16.19
C GLY A 52 0.91 12.05 17.23
N GLY A 53 -0.06 11.15 17.31
CA GLY A 53 -1.18 11.29 18.25
C GLY A 53 -0.79 11.23 19.73
N TYR A 54 0.39 10.68 20.04
CA TYR A 54 0.93 10.61 21.40
C TYR A 54 2.05 11.62 21.65
N SER A 55 3.04 11.71 20.74
CA SER A 55 4.18 12.61 20.88
C SER A 55 3.85 14.06 20.54
N ASP A 56 2.77 14.32 19.79
CA ASP A 56 2.44 15.64 19.22
C ASP A 56 3.58 16.21 18.36
N GLU A 57 4.43 15.34 17.79
CA GLU A 57 5.52 15.69 16.89
C GLU A 57 5.09 15.57 15.43
N ASP A 58 5.65 16.41 14.57
CA ASP A 58 5.45 16.31 13.13
C ASP A 58 6.09 15.01 12.62
N THR A 59 5.35 14.25 11.82
CA THR A 59 5.81 13.00 11.21
C THR A 59 5.46 12.97 9.73
N GLU A 60 6.24 12.25 8.93
CA GLU A 60 5.94 12.04 7.52
C GLU A 60 5.53 10.58 7.30
N VAL A 61 4.41 10.39 6.61
CA VAL A 61 3.87 9.07 6.31
C VAL A 61 3.77 8.88 4.82
N ILE A 62 3.96 7.64 4.35
CA ILE A 62 3.89 7.31 2.93
C ILE A 62 2.49 6.85 2.60
N TYR A 63 1.90 7.44 1.58
CA TYR A 63 0.66 6.98 0.97
C TYR A 63 0.96 6.30 -0.37
N ALA A 64 0.42 5.10 -0.56
CA ALA A 64 0.54 4.36 -1.81
C ALA A 64 -0.78 3.67 -2.16
N VAL A 65 -1.04 3.54 -3.46
CA VAL A 65 -2.14 2.73 -3.98
C VAL A 65 -1.54 1.53 -4.69
N VAL A 66 -1.88 0.33 -4.21
CA VAL A 66 -1.33 -0.94 -4.71
C VAL A 66 -2.43 -1.95 -4.97
N THR A 67 -2.18 -2.91 -5.85
CA THR A 67 -3.14 -4.00 -6.12
C THR A 67 -3.11 -5.02 -4.99
N ARG A 68 -4.17 -5.84 -4.86
CA ARG A 68 -4.22 -6.95 -3.89
C ARG A 68 -3.01 -7.89 -3.98
N LEU A 69 -2.45 -8.11 -5.17
CA LEU A 69 -1.29 -8.97 -5.39
C LEU A 69 0.03 -8.32 -4.94
N GLU A 70 0.10 -6.99 -4.99
CA GLU A 70 1.28 -6.21 -4.61
C GLU A 70 1.41 -6.05 -3.09
N VAL A 71 0.29 -6.12 -2.34
CA VAL A 71 0.27 -5.93 -0.87
C VAL A 71 1.29 -6.83 -0.16
N THR A 72 1.39 -8.10 -0.54
CA THR A 72 2.34 -9.03 0.11
C THR A 72 3.79 -8.60 -0.12
N LYS A 73 4.12 -8.21 -1.36
CA LYS A 73 5.47 -7.76 -1.72
C LYS A 73 5.79 -6.41 -1.08
N LEU A 74 4.82 -5.49 -1.01
CA LEU A 74 4.94 -4.22 -0.29
C LEU A 74 5.28 -4.45 1.17
N LYS A 75 4.52 -5.31 1.87
CA LYS A 75 4.80 -5.66 3.27
C LYS A 75 6.22 -6.19 3.44
N SER A 76 6.63 -7.15 2.60
CA SER A 76 8.00 -7.68 2.67
C SER A 76 9.05 -6.60 2.44
N ILE A 77 8.84 -5.63 1.55
CA ILE A 77 9.79 -4.54 1.32
C ILE A 77 9.90 -3.65 2.56
N VAL A 78 8.75 -3.23 3.10
CA VAL A 78 8.68 -2.40 4.31
C VAL A 78 9.35 -3.09 5.49
N PHE A 79 8.97 -4.34 5.79
CA PHE A 79 9.54 -5.11 6.91
C PHE A 79 11.05 -5.35 6.80
N ASN A 80 11.60 -5.45 5.59
CA ASN A 80 13.04 -5.60 5.42
C ASN A 80 13.83 -4.33 5.77
N ILE A 81 13.21 -3.16 5.64
CA ILE A 81 13.83 -1.86 5.90
C ILE A 81 13.57 -1.48 7.37
N ASP A 82 12.31 -1.54 7.78
CA ASP A 82 11.89 -1.25 9.14
C ASP A 82 11.07 -2.41 9.71
N HIS A 83 11.62 -3.08 10.72
CA HIS A 83 10.96 -4.19 11.40
C HIS A 83 9.83 -3.72 12.35
N ASN A 84 9.76 -2.42 12.65
CA ASN A 84 8.79 -1.82 13.57
C ASN A 84 7.64 -1.07 12.88
N ALA A 85 7.62 -1.05 11.54
CA ALA A 85 6.62 -0.35 10.72
C ALA A 85 5.29 -1.10 10.50
#